data_AF-A0A1I5B0W7-F1
#
_entry.id   AF-A0A1I5B0W7-F1
#
_cell.length_a   1.000
_cell.length_b   1.000
_cell.length_c   1.000
_cell.angle_alpha   90.00
_cell.angle_beta   90.00
_cell.angle_gamma   90.00
#
_symmetry.space_group_name_H-M   'P 1'
#
loop_
_entity.id
_entity.type
_entity.pdbx_description
1 polymer ?
#
loop_
_entity_poly.entity_id
_entity_poly.type
_entity_poly.pdbx_seq_one_letter_code
_entity_poly.pdbx_strand_id
1 'polypeptide(L)'
;MNTINTSMGRYCLKAEELKNGHINGSIAINDEGGTQLTVQEFDEHYLDDVINNIVCPLTGGNRPIASALRDIMLKAGFKQSH
;
A
#
# COMPACT_ATOMS: atom_id res chain seq x y z
N MET A 1 -6.41 -11.89 -9.72
CA MET A 1 -6.81 -10.50 -9.51
C MET A 1 -7.04 -10.35 -8.04
N ASN A 2 -5.98 -10.02 -7.33
CA ASN A 2 -6.05 -9.77 -5.91
C ASN A 2 -6.35 -8.30 -5.71
N THR A 3 -7.28 -7.98 -4.83
CA THR A 3 -7.61 -6.60 -4.48
C THR A 3 -7.57 -6.47 -2.97
N ILE A 4 -7.11 -5.31 -2.52
CA ILE A 4 -7.04 -4.98 -1.12
C ILE A 4 -7.53 -3.56 -0.90
N ASN A 5 -8.34 -3.40 0.13
CA ASN A 5 -8.80 -2.11 0.61
C ASN A 5 -8.79 -2.20 2.12
N THR A 6 -7.72 -1.66 2.72
CA THR A 6 -7.48 -1.74 4.15
C THR A 6 -7.21 -0.36 4.72
N SER A 7 -7.60 -0.18 5.97
CA SER A 7 -7.39 1.06 6.73
C SER A 7 -6.63 0.71 8.00
N MET A 8 -5.43 1.26 8.14
CA MET A 8 -4.56 1.11 9.30
C MET A 8 -4.42 2.46 9.99
N GLY A 9 -5.35 2.75 10.91
CA GLY A 9 -5.47 4.05 11.55
C GLY A 9 -5.75 5.14 10.53
N ARG A 10 -4.86 6.13 10.44
CA ARG A 10 -4.91 7.21 9.44
C ARG A 10 -4.44 6.80 8.05
N TYR A 11 -3.83 5.63 7.87
CA TYR A 11 -3.34 5.18 6.56
C TYR A 11 -4.38 4.30 5.89
N CYS A 12 -4.85 4.68 4.70
CA CYS A 12 -5.75 3.88 3.89
C CYS A 12 -4.99 3.36 2.67
N LEU A 13 -4.89 2.05 2.51
CA LEU A 13 -4.24 1.42 1.37
C LEU A 13 -5.28 0.71 0.51
N LYS A 14 -5.32 1.08 -0.76
CA LYS A 14 -6.06 0.40 -1.81
C LYS A 14 -5.07 -0.09 -2.85
N ALA A 15 -5.12 -1.37 -3.21
CA ALA A 15 -4.32 -1.88 -4.31
C ALA A 15 -5.06 -2.99 -5.04
N GLU A 16 -4.75 -3.17 -6.31
CA GLU A 16 -5.24 -4.21 -7.18
C GLU A 16 -4.11 -4.77 -8.03
N GLU A 17 -4.11 -6.10 -8.19
CA GLU A 17 -3.22 -6.80 -9.09
C GLU A 17 -3.89 -6.93 -10.47
N LEU A 18 -3.30 -6.23 -11.45
CA LEU A 18 -3.72 -6.19 -12.84
C LEU A 18 -3.31 -7.47 -13.59
N LYS A 19 -3.97 -7.74 -14.73
CA LYS A 19 -3.71 -8.95 -15.56
C LYS A 19 -2.28 -9.05 -16.09
N ASN A 20 -1.60 -7.92 -16.24
CA ASN A 20 -0.20 -7.83 -16.67
C ASN A 20 0.80 -8.09 -15.52
N GLY A 21 0.31 -8.36 -14.29
CA GLY A 21 1.14 -8.55 -13.11
C GLY A 21 1.58 -7.25 -12.42
N HIS A 22 1.08 -6.09 -12.86
CA HIS A 22 1.31 -4.82 -12.15
C HIS A 22 0.37 -4.71 -10.95
N ILE A 23 0.87 -4.06 -9.92
CA ILE A 23 0.14 -3.68 -8.72
C ILE A 23 -0.16 -2.19 -8.86
N ASN A 24 -1.42 -1.89 -9.18
CA ASN A 24 -1.91 -0.53 -9.21
C ASN A 24 -2.62 -0.22 -7.90
N GLY A 25 -2.44 0.97 -7.36
CA GLY A 25 -3.13 1.33 -6.14
C GLY A 25 -2.93 2.76 -5.71
N SER A 26 -3.48 3.06 -4.55
CA SER A 26 -3.29 4.32 -3.85
C SER A 26 -3.16 4.08 -2.37
N ILE A 27 -2.26 4.82 -1.74
CA ILE A 27 -2.20 4.95 -0.29
C ILE A 27 -2.52 6.38 0.09
N ALA A 28 -3.41 6.55 1.05
CA ALA A 28 -3.85 7.85 1.54
C ALA A 28 -3.53 7.99 3.03
N ILE A 29 -3.20 9.21 3.45
CA ILE A 29 -3.19 9.61 4.85
C ILE A 29 -4.44 10.46 5.07
N ASN A 30 -5.25 10.04 6.01
CA ASN A 30 -6.46 10.74 6.44
C ASN A 30 -6.21 11.44 7.78
N ASP A 31 -6.89 12.55 7.99
CA ASP A 31 -7.02 13.20 9.27
C ASP A 31 -7.94 12.41 10.21
N GLU A 32 -7.95 12.76 11.50
CA GLU A 32 -8.86 12.17 12.50
C GLU A 32 -10.35 12.34 12.14
N GLY A 33 -10.69 13.38 11.36
CA GLY A 33 -12.03 13.58 10.80
C GLY A 33 -12.36 12.74 9.56
N GLY A 34 -11.43 11.89 9.09
CA GLY A 34 -11.58 11.08 7.87
C GLY A 34 -11.32 11.86 6.58
N THR A 35 -10.92 13.13 6.66
CA THR A 35 -10.54 13.94 5.50
C THR A 35 -9.19 13.49 4.96
N GLN A 36 -9.12 13.23 3.65
CA GLN A 36 -7.86 12.89 3.00
C GLN A 36 -6.90 14.08 3.02
N LEU A 37 -5.77 13.93 3.71
CA LEU A 37 -4.69 14.93 3.74
C LEU A 37 -3.75 14.77 2.55
N THR A 38 -3.42 13.52 2.23
CA THR A 38 -2.51 13.20 1.14
C THR A 38 -2.91 11.87 0.54
N VAL A 39 -2.80 11.75 -0.78
CA VAL A 39 -2.91 10.49 -1.49
C VAL A 39 -1.71 10.35 -2.40
N GLN A 40 -1.19 9.14 -2.46
CA GLN A 40 -0.16 8.78 -3.41
C GLN A 40 -0.62 7.56 -4.19
N GLU A 41 -0.78 7.76 -5.49
CA GLU A 41 -1.04 6.70 -6.46
C GLU A 41 0.28 6.03 -6.84
N PHE A 42 0.21 4.74 -7.15
CA PHE A 42 1.36 3.95 -7.56
C PHE A 42 0.96 2.89 -8.58
N ASP A 43 1.88 2.58 -9.48
CA ASP A 43 1.78 1.49 -10.44
C ASP A 43 3.13 0.79 -10.48
N GLU A 44 3.25 -0.26 -9.67
CA GLU A 44 4.52 -0.94 -9.44
C GLU A 44 4.41 -2.41 -9.83
N HIS A 45 5.50 -2.99 -10.34
CA HIS A 45 5.51 -4.41 -10.67
C HIS A 45 5.61 -5.31 -9.44
N TYR A 46 6.17 -4.79 -8.35
CA TYR A 46 6.56 -5.60 -7.21
C TYR A 46 6.08 -5.00 -5.89
N LEU A 47 5.69 -5.90 -4.98
CA LEU A 47 5.30 -5.51 -3.63
C LEU A 47 6.42 -4.74 -2.91
N ASP A 48 7.69 -5.13 -3.11
CA ASP A 48 8.83 -4.48 -2.45
C ASP A 48 8.98 -3.02 -2.88
N ASP A 49 8.73 -2.71 -4.16
CA ASP A 49 8.74 -1.33 -4.66
C ASP A 49 7.62 -0.49 -4.05
N VAL A 50 6.40 -1.04 -3.97
CA VAL A 50 5.29 -0.36 -3.27
C VAL A 50 5.68 -0.05 -1.82
N ILE A 51 6.26 -1.01 -1.12
CA ILE A 51 6.60 -0.83 0.29
C ILE A 51 7.76 0.15 0.49
N ASN A 52 8.83 0.03 -0.30
CA ASN A 52 10.03 0.86 -0.13
C ASN A 52 9.88 2.26 -0.72
N ASN A 53 9.28 2.37 -1.91
CA ASN A 53 9.21 3.64 -2.65
C ASN A 53 7.97 4.46 -2.28
N ILE A 54 6.90 3.82 -1.80
CA ILE A 54 5.63 4.50 -1.50
C ILE A 54 5.34 4.48 0.01
N VAL A 55 5.19 3.30 0.61
CA VAL A 55 4.73 3.18 2.00
C VAL A 55 5.78 3.70 2.99
N CYS A 56 7.05 3.39 2.80
CA CYS A 56 8.13 3.82 3.68
C CYS A 56 8.24 5.35 3.75
N PRO A 57 8.36 6.11 2.64
CA PRO A 57 8.41 7.57 2.70
C PRO A 57 7.10 8.18 3.21
N LEU A 58 5.94 7.64 2.84
CA LEU A 58 4.64 8.16 3.27
C LEU A 58 4.38 7.96 4.77
N THR A 59 4.96 6.92 5.37
CA THR A 59 4.92 6.70 6.81
C THR A 59 6.05 7.41 7.57
N GLY A 60 6.90 8.19 6.88
CA GLY A 60 8.05 8.88 7.47
C GLY A 60 9.18 7.94 7.89
N GLY A 61 9.33 6.80 7.20
CA GLY A 61 10.31 5.77 7.53
C GLY A 61 9.88 4.81 8.64
N ASN A 62 8.58 4.77 8.97
CA ASN A 62 8.06 3.92 10.04
C ASN A 62 7.97 2.45 9.59
N ARG A 63 9.09 1.73 9.78
CA ARG A 63 9.25 0.31 9.42
C ARG A 63 8.16 -0.60 9.99
N PRO A 64 7.72 -0.46 11.26
CA PRO A 64 6.58 -1.24 11.78
C PRO A 64 5.31 -1.13 10.94
N ILE A 65 4.93 0.08 10.53
CA ILE A 65 3.71 0.31 9.72
C ILE A 65 3.91 -0.26 8.32
N ALA A 66 5.06 0.00 7.70
CA ALA A 66 5.40 -0.55 6.40
C ALA A 66 5.39 -2.09 6.40
N SER A 67 5.93 -2.71 7.44
CA SER A 67 5.93 -4.17 7.60
C SER A 67 4.51 -4.73 7.81
N ALA A 68 3.66 -4.03 8.57
CA ALA A 68 2.28 -4.45 8.77
C ALA A 68 1.47 -4.36 7.46
N LEU A 69 1.61 -3.27 6.71
CA LEU A 69 0.97 -3.10 5.40
C LEU A 69 1.46 -4.16 4.40
N ARG A 70 2.76 -4.47 4.40
CA ARG A 70 3.33 -5.57 3.61
C ARG A 70 2.68 -6.91 3.94
N ASP A 71 2.55 -7.25 5.23
CA ASP A 71 1.94 -8.51 5.67
C ASP A 71 0.46 -8.60 5.24
N ILE A 72 -0.27 -7.49 5.31
CA ILE A 72 -1.65 -7.39 4.84
C ILE A 72 -1.75 -7.62 3.33
N MET A 73 -0.85 -7.03 2.53
CA MET A 73 -0.79 -7.26 1.08
C MET A 73 -0.40 -8.72 0.76
N LEU A 74 0.58 -9.30 1.45
CA LEU A 74 0.95 -10.71 1.27
C LEU A 74 -0.23 -11.65 1.56
N LYS A 75 -0.98 -11.39 2.64
CA LYS A 75 -2.19 -12.15 3.00
C LYS A 75 -3.32 -12.02 1.98
N ALA A 76 -3.42 -10.87 1.32
CA ALA A 76 -4.35 -10.67 0.21
C ALA A 76 -3.91 -11.36 -1.10
N GLY A 77 -2.74 -12.01 -1.11
CA GLY A 77 -2.23 -12.80 -2.23
C GLY A 77 -1.31 -12.03 -3.18
N PHE A 78 -0.96 -10.77 -2.86
CA PHE A 78 0.01 -10.02 -3.64
C PHE A 78 1.37 -10.71 -3.54
N LYS A 79 1.95 -11.02 -4.69
CA LYS A 79 3.21 -11.74 -4.74
C LYS A 79 4.36 -10.78 -4.48
N GLN A 80 5.23 -11.14 -3.54
CA GLN A 80 6.57 -10.60 -3.50
C GLN A 80 7.37 -11.27 -4.62
N SER A 81 7.88 -10.49 -5.57
CA SER A 81 8.87 -11.03 -6.49
C SER A 81 10.23 -11.04 -5.79
N HIS A 82 10.95 -12.13 -6.03
CA HIS A 82 12.17 -12.52 -5.33
C HIS A 82 13.42 -11.89 -5.93
#